data_AF-A0A8C3V011-F1
#
_entry.id   AF-A0A8C3V011-F1
#
_cell.length_a   1.000
_cell.length_b   1.000
_cell.length_c   1.000
_cell.angle_alpha   90.00
_cell.angle_beta   90.00
_cell.angle_gamma   90.00
#
_symmetry.space_group_name_H-M   'P 1'
#
loop_
_entity.id
_entity.type
_entity.pdbx_description
1 polymer ?
#
loop_
_entity_poly.entity_id
_entity_poly.type
_entity_poly.pdbx_seq_one_letter_code
_entity_poly.pdbx_strand_id
1 'polypeptide(L)'
;MSKYLLGALAVVAVGLLIITGKWGVPVAKAPGTGAPNLPVLQDSEQKLPLPDAGDSQSVQSMSQLLDKLAKENQEIRLMQAELQAHKEDLRQSLAAENARLRAALEREVAALREARAELRRLQAPGFLQLLESFMGQLGLGRQFGRLAPQLDGAFRADGVFAHDRLRFVDFVDDVEDLLEDVAWQEWGNKEAVDGFEEYMLRHYSGEPRGSMAHVGRAKGAVVEECSVPAPPARAPHMLFVGVWELPLYPVGPSRATSPTKCTV
;
A
#
# COMPACT_ATOMS: atom_id res chain seq x y z
N MET A 1 13.35 40.76 -12.11
CA MET A 1 13.09 39.30 -12.06
C MET A 1 14.27 38.58 -11.41
N SER A 2 13.98 37.67 -10.49
CA SER A 2 14.96 37.05 -9.59
C SER A 2 15.89 36.06 -10.32
N LYS A 3 17.19 36.13 -10.06
CA LYS A 3 18.22 35.23 -10.64
C LYS A 3 18.00 33.76 -10.26
N TYR A 4 17.23 33.51 -9.20
CA TYR A 4 16.90 32.19 -8.69
C TYR A 4 15.87 31.43 -9.55
N LEU A 5 15.01 32.16 -10.27
CA LEU A 5 14.06 31.56 -11.22
C LEU A 5 14.78 30.89 -12.40
N LEU A 6 15.85 31.50 -12.90
CA LEU A 6 16.62 30.96 -14.02
C LEU A 6 17.37 29.67 -13.63
N GLY A 7 17.92 29.64 -12.40
CA GLY A 7 18.55 28.45 -11.85
C GLY A 7 17.56 27.31 -11.65
N ALA A 8 16.38 27.59 -11.08
CA ALA A 8 15.34 26.58 -10.89
C ALA A 8 14.85 25.99 -12.23
N LEU A 9 14.69 26.82 -13.25
CA LEU A 9 14.24 26.39 -14.58
C LEU A 9 15.27 25.50 -15.29
N ALA A 10 16.57 25.78 -15.08
CA ALA A 10 17.65 24.96 -15.62
C ALA A 10 17.67 23.55 -14.99
N VAL A 11 17.51 23.46 -13.67
CA VAL A 11 17.46 22.16 -12.96
C VAL A 11 16.24 21.33 -13.39
N VAL A 12 15.08 21.98 -13.55
CA VAL A 12 13.86 21.32 -14.03
C VAL A 12 14.03 20.81 -15.47
N ALA A 13 14.64 21.61 -16.35
CA ALA A 13 14.90 21.22 -17.74
C ALA A 13 15.85 20.01 -17.85
N VAL A 14 16.92 19.98 -17.05
CA VAL A 14 17.86 18.85 -16.99
C VAL A 14 17.18 17.60 -16.43
N GLY A 15 16.35 17.74 -15.38
CA GLY A 15 15.59 16.64 -14.81
C GLY A 15 14.59 16.01 -15.80
N LEU A 16 13.86 16.84 -16.56
CA LEU A 16 12.96 16.38 -17.62
C LEU A 16 13.71 15.70 -18.77
N LEU A 17 14.92 16.14 -19.11
CA LEU A 17 15.75 15.54 -20.15
C LEU A 17 16.19 14.11 -19.79
N ILE A 18 16.47 13.85 -18.50
CA ILE A 18 16.85 12.53 -18.00
C ILE A 18 15.63 11.58 -17.98
N ILE A 19 14.46 12.08 -17.55
CA ILE A 19 13.24 11.27 -17.45
C ILE A 19 12.68 10.88 -18.83
N THR A 20 12.87 11.72 -19.86
CA THR A 20 12.35 11.48 -21.21
C THR A 20 13.21 10.54 -22.08
N GLY A 21 14.28 9.95 -21.52
CA GLY A 21 14.95 8.78 -22.11
C GLY A 21 15.59 9.01 -23.49
N LYS A 22 15.85 10.26 -23.88
CA LYS A 22 16.36 10.62 -25.22
C LYS A 22 17.89 10.66 -25.31
N TRP A 23 18.58 9.88 -24.48
CA TRP A 23 19.99 9.51 -24.69
C TRP A 23 20.01 7.98 -24.81
N GLY A 24 19.78 7.52 -26.04
CA GLY A 24 19.67 6.10 -26.34
C GLY A 24 20.98 5.36 -26.09
N VAL A 25 20.89 4.25 -25.38
CA VAL A 25 21.67 3.06 -25.72
C VAL A 25 20.68 2.12 -26.41
N PRO A 26 20.79 1.87 -27.71
CA PRO A 26 20.05 0.77 -28.32
C PRO A 26 20.60 -0.53 -27.73
N VAL A 27 19.80 -1.17 -26.88
CA VAL A 27 20.07 -2.55 -26.48
C VAL A 27 19.87 -3.41 -27.74
N ALA A 28 20.98 -3.85 -28.31
CA ALA A 28 20.94 -4.79 -29.42
C ALA A 28 20.25 -6.07 -28.92
N LYS A 29 19.08 -6.34 -29.49
CA LYS A 29 18.35 -7.59 -29.34
C LYS A 29 19.25 -8.72 -29.87
N ALA A 30 19.66 -9.63 -28.99
CA ALA A 30 20.40 -10.82 -29.37
C ALA A 30 19.59 -11.64 -30.39
N PRO A 31 20.17 -12.01 -31.55
CA PRO A 31 19.63 -13.08 -32.38
C PRO A 31 20.12 -14.42 -31.82
N GLY A 32 19.17 -15.28 -31.49
CA GLY A 32 19.44 -16.67 -31.12
C GLY A 32 20.07 -17.45 -32.26
N THR A 33 20.97 -18.36 -31.85
CA THR A 33 21.12 -19.75 -32.32
C THR A 33 20.81 -20.03 -33.79
N GLY A 34 21.87 -20.20 -34.57
CA GLY A 34 21.81 -20.77 -35.91
C GLY A 34 23.17 -20.82 -36.59
N ALA A 35 23.99 -21.82 -36.26
CA ALA A 35 24.84 -22.45 -37.28
C ALA A 35 23.92 -23.42 -38.04
N PRO A 36 24.00 -23.58 -39.38
CA PRO A 36 25.25 -24.06 -40.01
C PRO A 36 25.53 -23.61 -41.47
N ASN A 37 26.76 -23.93 -41.88
CA ASN A 37 27.26 -24.18 -43.25
C ASN A 37 27.59 -22.99 -44.18
N LEU A 38 28.90 -22.87 -44.49
CA LEU A 38 29.49 -22.95 -45.84
C LEU A 38 30.98 -22.52 -45.79
N PRO A 39 31.82 -22.87 -46.79
CA PRO A 39 32.17 -24.19 -47.29
C PRO A 39 33.63 -24.54 -46.92
N VAL A 40 33.94 -25.83 -46.89
CA VAL A 40 35.30 -26.33 -47.09
C VAL A 40 35.78 -25.82 -48.45
N LEU A 41 36.88 -25.08 -48.47
CA LEU A 41 37.68 -24.90 -49.69
C LEU A 41 39.03 -25.55 -49.42
N GLN A 42 39.13 -26.78 -49.94
CA GLN A 42 40.35 -27.51 -50.11
C GLN A 42 41.24 -26.84 -51.17
N ASP A 43 42.53 -26.93 -50.87
CA ASP A 43 43.63 -27.17 -51.78
C ASP A 43 44.20 -26.00 -52.62
N SER A 44 45.44 -25.66 -52.27
CA SER A 44 46.47 -25.24 -53.21
C SER A 44 47.82 -25.48 -52.52
N GLU A 45 48.30 -26.73 -52.60
CA GLU A 45 49.73 -26.99 -52.64
C GLU A 45 50.38 -26.11 -53.73
N GLN A 46 50.93 -24.97 -53.34
CA GLN A 46 51.96 -24.30 -54.12
C GLN A 46 53.30 -24.56 -53.45
N LYS A 47 53.95 -25.62 -53.94
CA LYS A 47 55.40 -25.80 -53.91
C LYS A 47 56.06 -24.52 -54.43
N LEU A 48 56.58 -23.69 -53.52
CA LEU A 48 57.50 -22.61 -53.86
C LEU A 48 58.96 -23.03 -53.51
N PRO A 49 59.95 -22.60 -54.32
CA PRO A 49 61.31 -23.10 -54.26
C PRO A 49 61.99 -22.80 -52.93
N LEU A 50 62.93 -23.67 -52.53
CA LEU A 50 63.91 -23.40 -51.48
C LEU A 50 64.48 -21.98 -51.64
N PRO A 51 64.47 -21.13 -50.61
CA PRO A 51 65.39 -20.02 -50.57
C PRO A 51 66.79 -20.56 -50.29
N ASP A 52 67.62 -20.30 -51.27
CA ASP A 52 69.08 -20.32 -51.26
C ASP A 52 69.65 -19.69 -49.98
N ALA A 53 70.89 -20.09 -49.67
CA ALA A 53 71.57 -19.88 -48.41
C ALA A 53 71.44 -18.43 -47.89
N GLY A 54 71.01 -18.34 -46.63
CA GLY A 54 70.60 -17.11 -46.00
C GLY A 54 71.69 -16.04 -45.89
N ASP A 55 71.22 -14.81 -46.04
CA ASP A 55 71.64 -13.77 -45.11
C ASP A 55 71.04 -14.13 -43.73
N SER A 56 71.81 -14.92 -42.97
CA SER A 56 71.46 -15.41 -41.63
C SER A 56 70.99 -14.31 -40.67
N GLN A 57 71.38 -13.06 -40.95
CA GLN A 57 70.96 -11.86 -40.24
C GLN A 57 69.47 -11.54 -40.39
N SER A 58 68.87 -11.73 -41.57
CA SER A 58 67.46 -11.38 -41.82
C SER A 58 66.50 -12.35 -41.11
N VAL A 59 66.80 -13.65 -41.16
CA VAL A 59 66.05 -14.70 -40.46
C VAL A 59 66.19 -14.55 -38.94
N GLN A 60 67.38 -14.20 -38.45
CA GLN A 60 67.59 -13.88 -37.03
C GLN A 60 66.79 -12.64 -36.59
N SER A 61 66.74 -11.58 -37.40
CA SER A 61 65.95 -10.39 -37.09
C SER A 61 64.43 -10.66 -37.08
N MET A 62 63.94 -11.52 -37.97
CA MET A 62 62.55 -11.97 -37.99
C MET A 62 62.22 -12.82 -36.75
N SER A 63 63.13 -13.70 -36.33
CA SER A 63 62.97 -14.50 -35.11
C SER A 63 62.83 -13.61 -33.87
N GLN A 64 63.62 -12.54 -33.77
CA GLN A 64 63.54 -11.59 -32.65
C GLN A 64 62.21 -10.82 -32.64
N LEU A 65 61.66 -10.48 -33.81
CA LEU A 65 60.35 -9.82 -33.92
C LEU A 65 59.21 -10.76 -33.53
N LEU A 66 59.28 -12.03 -33.92
CA LEU A 66 58.28 -13.03 -33.55
C LEU A 66 58.28 -13.30 -32.03
N ASP A 67 59.45 -13.41 -31.41
CA ASP A 67 59.57 -13.53 -29.95
C ASP A 67 59.02 -12.30 -29.23
N LYS A 68 59.32 -11.09 -29.74
CA LYS A 68 58.79 -9.84 -29.18
C LYS A 68 57.27 -9.73 -29.37
N LEU A 69 56.75 -10.13 -30.52
CA LEU A 69 55.32 -10.17 -30.82
C LEU A 69 54.58 -11.21 -29.95
N ALA A 70 55.18 -12.38 -29.71
CA ALA A 70 54.63 -13.38 -28.81
C ALA A 70 54.56 -12.84 -27.38
N LYS A 71 55.61 -12.14 -26.93
CA LYS A 71 55.67 -11.50 -25.62
C LYS A 71 54.62 -10.39 -25.48
N GLU A 72 54.52 -9.47 -26.44
CA GLU A 72 53.54 -8.38 -26.41
C GLU A 72 52.11 -8.90 -26.50
N ASN A 73 51.84 -9.96 -27.28
CA ASN A 73 50.53 -10.61 -27.29
C ASN A 73 50.17 -11.26 -25.95
N GLN A 74 51.16 -11.79 -25.22
CA GLN A 74 50.94 -12.33 -23.89
C GLN A 74 50.63 -11.21 -22.88
N GLU A 75 51.30 -10.05 -22.99
CA GLU A 75 51.04 -8.87 -22.17
C GLU A 75 49.65 -8.27 -22.43
N ILE A 76 49.20 -8.22 -23.69
CA ILE A 76 47.83 -7.79 -24.04
C ILE A 76 46.78 -8.67 -23.36
N ARG A 77 47.01 -9.99 -23.30
CA ARG A 77 46.08 -10.92 -22.63
C ARG A 77 46.01 -10.67 -21.12
N LEU A 78 47.16 -10.41 -20.49
CA LEU A 78 47.22 -10.07 -19.06
C LEU A 78 46.46 -8.77 -18.80
N MET A 79 46.72 -7.73 -19.59
CA MET A 79 46.05 -6.44 -19.47
C MET A 79 44.54 -6.55 -19.69
N GLN A 80 44.10 -7.36 -20.66
CA GLN A 80 42.67 -7.62 -20.87
C GLN A 80 42.03 -8.33 -19.68
N ALA A 81 42.73 -9.28 -19.04
CA ALA A 81 42.24 -9.96 -17.85
C ALA A 81 42.12 -9.02 -16.65
N GLU A 82 43.11 -8.14 -16.43
CA GLU A 82 43.05 -7.12 -15.37
C GLU A 82 41.89 -6.15 -15.60
N LEU A 83 41.69 -5.69 -16.84
CA LEU A 83 40.59 -4.80 -17.17
C LEU A 83 39.22 -5.48 -16.98
N GLN A 84 39.14 -6.77 -17.30
CA GLN A 84 37.94 -7.57 -17.03
C GLN A 84 37.68 -7.70 -15.53
N ALA A 85 38.71 -8.01 -14.73
CA ALA A 85 38.60 -8.08 -13.28
C ALA A 85 38.12 -6.75 -12.68
N HIS A 86 38.73 -5.62 -13.04
CA HIS A 86 38.30 -4.31 -12.59
C HIS A 86 36.87 -3.96 -13.00
N LYS A 87 36.46 -4.34 -14.21
CA LYS A 87 35.09 -4.15 -14.69
C LYS A 87 34.09 -4.97 -13.87
N GLU A 88 34.44 -6.19 -13.50
CA GLU A 88 33.61 -7.06 -12.66
C GLU A 88 33.52 -6.52 -11.23
N ASP A 89 34.64 -6.10 -10.64
CA ASP A 89 34.69 -5.50 -9.31
C ASP A 89 33.80 -4.26 -9.23
N LEU A 90 33.89 -3.36 -10.23
CA LEU A 90 33.05 -2.16 -10.27
C LEU A 90 31.57 -2.52 -10.41
N ARG A 91 31.24 -3.51 -11.24
CA ARG A 91 29.86 -3.99 -11.40
C ARG A 91 29.30 -4.59 -10.12
N GLN A 92 30.12 -5.36 -9.41
CA GLN A 92 29.72 -5.94 -8.13
C GLN A 92 29.52 -4.85 -7.07
N SER A 93 30.44 -3.87 -6.99
CA SER A 93 30.33 -2.73 -6.09
C SER A 93 29.05 -1.93 -6.34
N LEU A 94 28.77 -1.59 -7.60
CA LEU A 94 27.55 -0.88 -8.00
C LEU A 94 26.28 -1.69 -7.70
N ALA A 95 26.30 -3.01 -7.93
CA ALA A 95 25.17 -3.87 -7.64
C ALA A 95 24.91 -3.96 -6.12
N ALA A 96 25.97 -4.08 -5.32
CA ALA A 96 25.88 -4.09 -3.87
C ALA A 96 25.35 -2.75 -3.32
N GLU A 97 25.82 -1.63 -3.86
CA GLU A 97 25.34 -0.30 -3.46
C GLU A 97 23.87 -0.10 -3.84
N ASN A 98 23.46 -0.47 -5.06
CA ASN A 98 22.06 -0.41 -5.47
C ASN A 98 21.16 -1.29 -4.58
N ALA A 99 21.61 -2.49 -4.19
CA ALA A 99 20.87 -3.34 -3.28
C ALA A 99 20.74 -2.70 -1.89
N ARG A 100 21.81 -2.09 -1.37
CA ARG A 100 21.80 -1.36 -0.09
C ARG A 100 20.84 -0.18 -0.12
N LEU A 101 20.87 0.62 -1.18
CA LEU A 101 19.98 1.77 -1.35
C LEU A 101 18.51 1.34 -1.44
N ARG A 102 18.21 0.25 -2.17
CA ARG A 102 16.85 -0.30 -2.24
C ARG A 102 16.37 -0.77 -0.88
N ALA A 103 17.19 -1.52 -0.14
CA ALA A 103 16.84 -1.97 1.20
C ALA A 103 16.63 -0.80 2.18
N ALA A 104 17.43 0.27 2.08
CA ALA A 104 17.24 1.48 2.88
C ALA A 104 15.92 2.18 2.52
N LEU A 105 15.64 2.35 1.23
CA LEU A 105 14.40 2.96 0.77
C LEU A 105 13.17 2.16 1.21
N GLU A 106 13.22 0.83 1.14
CA GLU A 106 12.12 -0.02 1.60
C GLU A 106 11.86 0.13 3.10
N ARG A 107 12.91 0.26 3.92
CA ARG A 107 12.77 0.53 5.36
C ARG A 107 12.14 1.88 5.62
N GLU A 108 12.59 2.93 4.94
CA GLU A 108 11.99 4.27 5.05
C GLU A 108 10.52 4.27 4.65
N VAL A 109 10.18 3.58 3.55
CA VAL A 109 8.80 3.46 3.10
C VAL A 109 7.95 2.66 4.10
N ALA A 110 8.50 1.62 4.73
CA ALA A 110 7.81 0.87 5.78
C ALA A 110 7.54 1.75 7.01
N ALA A 111 8.56 2.48 7.50
CA ALA A 111 8.43 3.40 8.62
C ALA A 111 7.41 4.53 8.33
N LEU A 112 7.43 5.10 7.12
CA LEU A 112 6.46 6.10 6.70
C LEU A 112 5.03 5.54 6.63
N ARG A 113 4.86 4.28 6.24
CA ARG A 113 3.54 3.63 6.24
C ARG A 113 3.02 3.40 7.65
N GLU A 114 3.86 2.98 8.57
CA GLU A 114 3.51 2.80 9.98
C GLU A 114 3.14 4.13 10.63
N ALA A 115 3.99 5.16 10.51
CA ALA A 115 3.69 6.50 11.00
C ALA A 115 2.40 7.08 10.40
N ARG A 116 2.14 6.83 9.12
CA ARG A 116 0.87 7.23 8.47
C ARG A 116 -0.33 6.48 9.03
N ALA A 117 -0.18 5.20 9.40
CA ALA A 117 -1.25 4.43 10.02
C ALA A 117 -1.58 4.96 11.42
N GLU A 118 -0.58 5.37 12.19
CA GLU A 118 -0.76 6.03 13.49
C GLU A 118 -1.49 7.37 13.34
N LEU A 119 -1.02 8.23 12.42
CA LEU A 119 -1.68 9.50 12.09
C LEU A 119 -3.12 9.30 11.64
N ARG A 120 -3.40 8.24 10.86
CA ARG A 120 -4.76 7.95 10.38
C ARG A 120 -5.75 7.67 11.52
N ARG A 121 -5.29 7.17 12.67
CA ARG A 121 -6.17 7.02 13.86
C ARG A 121 -6.66 8.38 14.34
N LEU A 122 -5.80 9.39 14.32
CA LEU A 122 -6.06 10.76 14.76
C LEU A 122 -6.75 11.64 13.70
N GLN A 123 -7.08 11.06 12.53
CA GLN A 123 -7.80 11.76 11.45
C GLN A 123 -9.32 11.60 11.60
N ALA A 124 -10.07 12.53 10.99
CA ALA A 124 -11.53 12.57 10.99
C ALA A 124 -12.18 11.22 10.67
N PRO A 125 -11.77 10.47 9.62
CA PRO A 125 -12.38 9.18 9.33
C PRO A 125 -12.17 8.14 10.43
N GLY A 126 -11.02 8.18 11.11
CA GLY A 126 -10.73 7.28 12.23
C GLY A 126 -11.58 7.60 13.46
N PHE A 127 -11.68 8.89 13.80
CA PHE A 127 -12.54 9.37 14.89
C PHE A 127 -14.01 9.04 14.63
N LEU A 128 -14.52 9.35 13.44
CA LEU A 128 -15.91 9.12 13.04
C LEU A 128 -16.28 7.64 13.06
N GLN A 129 -15.37 6.75 12.63
CA GLN A 129 -15.58 5.31 12.69
C GLN A 129 -15.69 4.81 14.15
N LEU A 130 -14.89 5.38 15.06
CA LEU A 130 -14.92 5.02 16.47
C LEU A 130 -16.21 5.51 17.15
N LEU A 131 -16.62 6.75 16.85
CA LEU A 131 -17.89 7.31 17.27
C LEU A 131 -19.08 6.48 16.76
N GLU A 132 -19.09 6.11 15.48
CA GLU A 132 -20.12 5.26 14.88
C GLU A 132 -20.18 3.88 15.57
N SER A 133 -19.03 3.31 15.91
CA SER A 133 -18.94 2.03 16.63
C SER A 133 -19.52 2.13 18.04
N PHE A 134 -19.18 3.20 18.78
CA PHE A 134 -19.71 3.45 20.12
C PHE A 134 -21.24 3.64 20.08
N MET A 135 -21.72 4.53 19.21
CA MET A 135 -23.14 4.76 19.01
C MET A 135 -23.88 3.50 18.55
N GLY A 136 -23.25 2.67 17.71
CA GLY A 136 -23.78 1.38 17.28
C GLY A 136 -23.98 0.40 18.42
N GLN A 137 -23.04 0.34 19.37
CA GLN A 137 -23.15 -0.51 20.57
C GLN A 137 -24.29 -0.08 21.50
N LEU A 138 -24.56 1.22 21.56
CA LEU A 138 -25.68 1.76 22.32
C LEU A 138 -27.01 1.61 21.56
N GLY A 139 -26.99 1.46 20.23
CA GLY A 139 -28.18 1.45 19.38
C GLY A 139 -28.60 2.85 18.92
N LEU A 140 -27.73 3.85 19.04
CA LEU A 140 -27.88 5.21 18.53
C LEU A 140 -27.39 5.39 17.08
N GLY A 141 -26.83 4.37 16.45
CA GLY A 141 -26.21 4.47 15.11
C GLY A 141 -27.09 5.12 14.03
N ARG A 142 -28.44 5.03 14.14
CA ARG A 142 -29.38 5.73 13.23
C ARG A 142 -29.26 7.26 13.27
N GLN A 143 -28.79 7.83 14.38
CA GLN A 143 -28.61 9.27 14.59
C GLN A 143 -27.23 9.77 14.14
N PHE A 144 -26.30 8.87 13.80
CA PHE A 144 -24.95 9.23 13.41
C PHE A 144 -24.92 10.20 12.21
N GLY A 145 -25.80 10.01 11.22
CA GLY A 145 -25.90 10.90 10.05
C GLY A 145 -26.29 12.34 10.38
N ARG A 146 -26.86 12.60 11.57
CA ARG A 146 -27.19 13.94 12.06
C ARG A 146 -26.03 14.59 12.83
N LEU A 147 -25.22 13.77 13.51
CA LEU A 147 -24.11 14.23 14.34
C LEU A 147 -22.83 14.42 13.54
N ALA A 148 -22.50 13.49 12.62
CA ALA A 148 -21.24 13.52 11.88
C ALA A 148 -20.95 14.87 11.18
N PRO A 149 -21.90 15.54 10.49
CA PRO A 149 -21.64 16.84 9.86
C PRO A 149 -21.36 17.98 10.85
N GLN A 150 -21.79 17.86 12.11
CA GLN A 150 -21.55 18.89 13.14
C GLN A 150 -20.07 18.90 13.57
N LEU A 151 -19.34 17.81 13.30
CA LEU A 151 -17.95 17.64 13.66
C LEU A 151 -16.98 18.16 12.59
N ASP A 152 -17.47 18.48 11.39
CA ASP A 152 -16.63 18.90 10.26
C ASP A 152 -15.78 20.14 10.57
N GLY A 153 -16.23 21.01 11.48
CA GLY A 153 -15.50 22.21 11.89
C GLY A 153 -14.22 21.95 12.69
N ALA A 154 -14.14 20.81 13.37
CA ALA A 154 -13.01 20.40 14.20
C ALA A 154 -11.83 19.84 13.37
N PHE A 155 -12.11 19.39 12.14
CA PHE A 155 -11.13 18.86 11.24
C PHE A 155 -10.79 19.85 10.12
N ARG A 156 -9.54 19.83 9.67
CA ARG A 156 -9.11 20.60 8.50
C ARG A 156 -9.58 19.91 7.21
N ALA A 157 -9.45 20.61 6.09
CA ALA A 157 -9.78 20.07 4.76
C ALA A 157 -8.97 18.81 4.38
N ASP A 158 -7.80 18.59 4.98
CA ASP A 158 -7.00 17.38 4.81
C ASP A 158 -7.40 16.23 5.76
N GLY A 159 -8.47 16.41 6.54
CA GLY A 159 -9.02 15.42 7.46
C GLY A 159 -8.24 15.27 8.77
N VAL A 160 -7.26 16.13 9.04
CA VAL A 160 -6.49 16.11 10.28
C VAL A 160 -7.17 17.01 11.32
N PHE A 161 -7.20 16.56 12.58
CA PHE A 161 -7.74 17.35 13.69
C PHE A 161 -6.98 18.67 13.84
N ALA A 162 -7.72 19.78 13.97
CA ALA A 162 -7.17 21.12 14.07
C ALA A 162 -6.80 21.45 15.53
N HIS A 163 -5.68 20.90 16.01
CA HIS A 163 -5.18 21.11 17.38
C HIS A 163 -4.89 22.59 17.72
N ASP A 164 -4.72 23.45 16.71
CA ASP A 164 -4.56 24.89 16.85
C ASP A 164 -5.86 25.62 17.19
N ARG A 165 -7.02 24.99 16.93
CA ARG A 165 -8.36 25.57 17.17
C ARG A 165 -8.97 25.09 18.47
N LEU A 166 -8.85 23.80 18.74
CA LEU A 166 -9.43 23.13 19.89
C LEU A 166 -8.44 22.11 20.46
N ARG A 167 -8.42 21.98 21.79
CA ARG A 167 -7.73 20.85 22.41
C ARG A 167 -8.56 19.59 22.13
N PHE A 168 -7.88 18.47 21.92
CA PHE A 168 -8.56 17.21 21.60
C PHE A 168 -9.49 16.75 22.72
N VAL A 169 -9.07 16.94 23.98
CA VAL A 169 -9.88 16.60 25.17
C VAL A 169 -11.17 17.44 25.18
N ASP A 170 -11.06 18.78 25.10
CA ASP A 170 -12.23 19.66 25.02
C ASP A 170 -13.17 19.32 23.85
N PHE A 171 -12.62 18.92 22.69
CA PHE A 171 -13.44 18.48 21.58
C PHE A 171 -14.20 17.17 21.87
N VAL A 172 -13.56 16.22 22.55
CA VAL A 172 -14.23 14.96 22.91
C VAL A 172 -15.35 15.22 23.93
N ASP A 173 -15.11 16.10 24.89
CA ASP A 173 -16.11 16.60 25.86
C ASP A 173 -17.29 17.29 25.14
N ASP A 174 -17.01 18.21 24.19
CA ASP A 174 -18.07 18.82 23.36
C ASP A 174 -18.91 17.75 22.61
N VAL A 175 -18.27 16.69 22.11
CA VAL A 175 -18.99 15.59 21.43
C VAL A 175 -19.82 14.76 22.41
N GLU A 176 -19.36 14.59 23.65
CA GLU A 176 -20.12 13.95 24.72
C GLU A 176 -21.41 14.73 25.02
N ASP A 177 -21.32 16.05 25.18
CA ASP A 177 -22.47 16.94 25.35
C ASP A 177 -23.49 16.78 24.19
N LEU A 178 -23.00 16.72 22.94
CA LEU A 178 -23.85 16.47 21.78
C LEU A 178 -24.52 15.08 21.83
N LEU A 179 -23.83 14.08 22.36
CA LEU A 179 -24.38 12.73 22.52
C LEU A 179 -25.39 12.67 23.67
N GLU A 180 -25.17 13.41 24.76
CA GLU A 180 -26.10 13.52 25.88
C GLU A 180 -27.45 14.05 25.40
N ASP A 181 -27.44 15.09 24.56
CA ASP A 181 -28.64 15.65 23.94
C ASP A 181 -29.40 14.62 23.10
N VAL A 182 -28.68 13.80 22.33
CA VAL A 182 -29.27 12.73 21.51
C VAL A 182 -29.82 11.60 22.38
N ALA A 183 -29.08 11.18 23.40
CA ALA A 183 -29.50 10.14 24.33
C ALA A 183 -30.71 10.57 25.16
N TRP A 184 -30.78 11.84 25.56
CA TRP A 184 -31.96 12.44 26.18
C TRP A 184 -33.17 12.42 25.25
N GLN A 185 -33.01 12.78 23.97
CA GLN A 185 -34.11 12.77 23.01
C GLN A 185 -34.64 11.36 22.71
N GLU A 186 -33.76 10.36 22.63
CA GLU A 186 -34.12 9.00 22.25
C GLU A 186 -34.60 8.15 23.44
N TRP A 187 -33.99 8.33 24.62
CA TRP A 187 -34.21 7.46 25.79
C TRP A 187 -34.55 8.22 27.08
N GLY A 188 -34.49 9.55 27.09
CA GLY A 188 -34.67 10.32 28.33
C GLY A 188 -33.58 10.07 29.36
N ASN A 189 -32.43 9.53 28.93
CA ASN A 189 -31.31 9.20 29.81
C ASN A 189 -29.99 9.62 29.19
N LYS A 190 -29.41 10.71 29.68
CA LYS A 190 -28.11 11.22 29.25
C LYS A 190 -26.94 10.37 29.79
N GLU A 191 -27.11 9.75 30.95
CA GLU A 191 -26.09 8.89 31.59
C GLU A 191 -25.68 7.66 30.76
N ALA A 192 -26.45 7.35 29.71
CA ALA A 192 -26.12 6.29 28.77
C ALA A 192 -24.83 6.56 27.99
N VAL A 193 -24.38 7.82 27.90
CA VAL A 193 -23.22 8.24 27.11
C VAL A 193 -22.08 8.85 27.93
N ASP A 194 -22.22 9.03 29.25
CA ASP A 194 -21.18 9.60 30.15
C ASP A 194 -19.82 8.86 30.10
N GLY A 195 -19.79 7.64 29.54
CA GLY A 195 -18.56 6.88 29.33
C GLY A 195 -17.86 7.17 27.99
N PHE A 196 -18.34 8.13 27.20
CA PHE A 196 -17.83 8.38 25.85
C PHE A 196 -16.42 8.97 25.86
N GLU A 197 -16.16 10.01 26.64
CA GLU A 197 -14.83 10.61 26.73
C GLU A 197 -13.79 9.58 27.16
N GLU A 198 -14.07 8.83 28.22
CA GLU A 198 -13.19 7.77 28.70
C GLU A 198 -12.94 6.70 27.62
N TYR A 199 -14.00 6.28 26.91
CA TYR A 199 -13.90 5.33 25.81
C TYR A 199 -12.97 5.82 24.68
N MET A 200 -13.10 7.09 24.30
CA MET A 200 -12.30 7.70 23.24
C MET A 200 -10.85 7.87 23.66
N LEU A 201 -10.60 8.46 24.84
CA LEU A 201 -9.25 8.70 25.34
C LEU A 201 -8.48 7.40 25.54
N ARG A 202 -9.15 6.34 26.00
CA ARG A 202 -8.54 5.01 26.14
C ARG A 202 -8.13 4.42 24.79
N HIS A 203 -8.94 4.60 23.75
CA HIS A 203 -8.63 4.14 22.40
C HIS A 203 -7.37 4.81 21.82
N TYR A 204 -7.23 6.11 22.06
CA TYR A 204 -6.08 6.89 21.60
C TYR A 204 -4.83 6.72 22.46
N SER A 205 -5.00 6.39 23.74
CA SER A 205 -3.88 6.09 24.66
C SER A 205 -3.25 4.71 24.43
N GLY A 206 -3.85 3.86 23.58
CA GLY A 206 -3.32 2.53 23.27
C GLY A 206 -3.51 1.50 24.38
N GLU A 207 -4.35 1.79 25.37
CA GLU A 207 -4.63 0.84 26.44
C GLU A 207 -5.53 -0.30 25.95
N PRO A 208 -5.26 -1.56 26.36
CA PRO A 208 -6.13 -2.67 26.01
C PRO A 208 -7.54 -2.41 26.52
N ARG A 209 -8.53 -2.81 25.71
CA ARG A 209 -9.97 -2.75 26.01
C ARG A 209 -10.26 -3.49 27.32
N GLY A 210 -10.22 -2.76 28.43
CA GLY A 210 -10.77 -3.21 29.70
C GLY A 210 -12.27 -3.29 29.58
N SER A 211 -12.84 -4.34 30.18
CA SER A 211 -14.27 -4.60 30.23
C SER A 211 -15.06 -3.32 30.50
N MET A 212 -15.94 -2.93 29.57
CA MET A 212 -17.01 -1.95 29.79
C MET A 212 -17.92 -2.47 30.90
N ALA A 213 -17.53 -2.28 32.17
CA ALA A 213 -18.32 -2.67 33.33
C ALA A 213 -19.33 -1.58 33.74
N HIS A 214 -19.24 -0.39 33.13
CA HIS A 214 -20.08 0.76 33.47
C HIS A 214 -20.87 1.34 32.29
N VAL A 215 -21.06 0.60 31.18
CA VAL A 215 -22.21 0.89 30.32
C VAL A 215 -23.42 0.39 31.08
N GLY A 216 -24.10 1.31 31.77
CA GLY A 216 -25.36 1.06 32.43
C GLY A 216 -26.30 0.34 31.46
N ARG A 217 -26.46 -0.96 31.66
CA ARG A 217 -27.50 -1.74 31.01
C ARG A 217 -28.81 -1.00 31.27
N ALA A 218 -29.38 -0.42 30.22
CA ALA A 218 -30.70 0.20 30.27
C ALA A 218 -31.65 -0.78 30.96
N LYS A 219 -31.99 -0.48 32.22
CA LYS A 219 -33.04 -1.18 32.94
C LYS A 219 -34.35 -0.65 32.37
N GLY A 220 -35.11 -1.55 31.76
CA GLY A 220 -36.51 -1.32 31.48
C GLY A 220 -36.85 -1.00 30.03
N ALA A 221 -36.65 -1.97 29.14
CA ALA A 221 -37.70 -2.27 28.19
C ALA A 221 -38.31 -3.59 28.64
N VAL A 222 -39.48 -3.53 29.29
CA VAL A 222 -40.39 -4.67 29.33
C VAL A 222 -40.75 -4.93 27.87
N VAL A 223 -40.05 -5.88 27.25
CA VAL A 223 -40.60 -6.57 26.10
C VAL A 223 -41.69 -7.44 26.70
N GLU A 224 -42.91 -6.90 26.73
CA GLU A 224 -44.08 -7.72 26.95
C GLU A 224 -44.09 -8.72 25.80
N GLU A 225 -43.66 -9.94 26.11
CA GLU A 225 -43.69 -11.08 25.23
C GLU A 225 -45.17 -11.28 24.86
N CYS A 226 -45.57 -10.74 23.70
CA CYS A 226 -46.84 -11.05 23.07
C CYS A 226 -46.82 -12.55 22.81
N SER A 227 -47.35 -13.29 23.78
CA SER A 227 -47.58 -14.72 23.72
C SER A 227 -48.54 -14.97 22.57
N VAL A 228 -47.99 -15.36 21.42
CA VAL A 228 -48.78 -15.80 20.27
C VAL A 228 -49.42 -17.13 20.69
N PRO A 229 -50.76 -17.26 20.71
CA PRO A 229 -51.39 -18.51 21.10
C PRO A 229 -51.03 -19.62 20.09
N ALA A 230 -50.63 -20.77 20.63
CA ALA A 230 -50.23 -21.94 19.87
C ALA A 230 -51.31 -22.37 18.85
N PRO A 231 -50.95 -22.70 17.59
CA PRO A 231 -51.90 -23.22 16.64
C PRO A 231 -52.32 -24.66 17.00
N PRO A 232 -53.57 -25.07 16.71
CA PRO A 232 -54.08 -26.37 17.10
C PRO A 232 -53.41 -27.52 16.33
N ALA A 233 -53.20 -28.62 17.04
CA ALA A 233 -52.56 -29.84 16.58
C ALA A 233 -53.21 -30.42 15.31
N ARG A 234 -52.38 -30.76 14.32
CA ARG A 234 -52.72 -31.74 13.28
C ARG A 234 -51.65 -32.82 13.18
N ALA A 235 -52.15 -34.03 13.06
CA ALA A 235 -51.48 -35.32 13.11
C ALA A 235 -50.59 -35.58 11.86
N PRO A 236 -49.80 -36.68 11.85
CA PRO A 236 -48.53 -36.79 11.14
C PRO A 236 -48.68 -37.22 9.68
N HIS A 237 -47.64 -37.01 8.86
CA HIS A 237 -46.99 -38.00 7.99
C HIS A 237 -46.09 -37.32 6.93
N MET A 238 -45.02 -38.04 6.58
CA MET A 238 -44.18 -37.96 5.38
C MET A 238 -42.96 -37.01 5.35
N LEU A 239 -41.80 -37.69 5.42
CA LEU A 239 -40.49 -37.36 4.87
C LEU A 239 -40.60 -36.68 3.49
N PHE A 240 -39.77 -35.66 3.21
CA PHE A 240 -39.04 -35.57 1.95
C PHE A 240 -37.86 -34.58 2.03
N VAL A 241 -36.81 -34.95 1.32
CA VAL A 241 -35.48 -34.34 1.22
C VAL A 241 -35.46 -33.34 0.06
N GLY A 242 -34.77 -32.20 0.22
CA GLY A 242 -33.99 -31.63 -0.89
C GLY A 242 -34.33 -30.22 -1.40
N VAL A 243 -33.23 -29.48 -1.59
CA VAL A 243 -32.89 -28.62 -2.74
C VAL A 243 -33.50 -27.22 -2.86
N TRP A 244 -32.60 -26.30 -3.21
CA TRP A 244 -32.74 -24.86 -3.47
C TRP A 244 -33.56 -24.55 -4.72
N GLU A 245 -34.35 -23.47 -4.72
CA GLU A 245 -34.56 -22.56 -5.87
C GLU A 245 -35.43 -21.32 -5.45
N LEU A 246 -34.97 -20.12 -5.81
CA LEU A 246 -35.74 -18.85 -5.92
C LEU A 246 -36.64 -18.93 -7.20
N PRO A 247 -37.59 -18.01 -7.56
CA PRO A 247 -37.69 -16.57 -7.24
C PRO A 247 -39.15 -15.98 -7.17
N LEU A 248 -39.26 -14.63 -7.16
CA LEU A 248 -40.33 -13.75 -7.71
C LEU A 248 -41.23 -12.95 -6.73
N TYR A 249 -41.09 -11.61 -6.85
CA TYR A 249 -41.98 -10.49 -6.46
C TYR A 249 -43.44 -10.65 -7.00
N PRO A 250 -44.52 -9.89 -6.59
CA PRO A 250 -44.51 -8.44 -6.29
C PRO A 250 -45.55 -7.82 -5.30
N VAL A 251 -45.26 -6.55 -4.94
CA VAL A 251 -46.13 -5.35 -4.73
C VAL A 251 -47.58 -5.50 -4.21
N GLY A 252 -47.88 -4.81 -3.10
CA GLY A 252 -49.25 -4.33 -2.78
C GLY A 252 -49.40 -3.69 -1.39
N PRO A 253 -50.19 -2.59 -1.22
CA PRO A 253 -50.03 -1.65 -0.11
C PRO A 253 -50.95 -1.93 1.08
N SER A 254 -50.43 -1.84 2.31
CA SER A 254 -51.27 -1.85 3.52
C SER A 254 -51.33 -0.46 4.17
N ARG A 255 -52.36 0.25 3.72
CA ARG A 255 -53.36 1.00 4.49
C ARG A 255 -53.04 1.24 5.98
N ALA A 256 -53.03 2.53 6.31
CA ALA A 256 -53.12 3.09 7.64
C ALA A 256 -54.26 2.50 8.49
N THR A 257 -53.94 2.20 9.74
CA THR A 257 -54.87 2.34 10.88
C THR A 257 -54.09 2.96 12.03
N SER A 258 -54.54 4.16 12.41
CA SER A 258 -54.07 5.00 13.50
C SER A 258 -54.50 4.42 14.87
N PRO A 259 -54.17 5.05 16.02
CA PRO A 259 -53.65 4.37 17.18
C PRO A 259 -54.70 4.12 18.26
N THR A 260 -54.60 2.99 18.96
CA THR A 260 -55.29 2.79 20.24
C THR A 260 -54.39 3.25 21.38
N LYS A 261 -54.84 4.31 22.05
CA LYS A 261 -54.44 4.71 23.40
C LYS A 261 -54.45 3.50 24.34
N CYS A 262 -53.38 3.32 25.10
CA CYS A 262 -53.44 2.66 26.40
C CYS A 262 -53.19 3.73 27.47
N THR A 263 -54.07 3.75 28.46
CA THR A 263 -54.11 4.71 29.56
C THR A 263 -53.81 3.92 30.84
N VAL A 264 -52.89 4.49 31.63
CA VAL A 264 -52.48 4.20 33.02
C VAL A 264 -51.76 2.87 33.25
#